data_AF-A0A820NF05-F1
#
_entry.id   AF-A0A820NF05-F1
#
_cell.length_a   1.000
_cell.length_b   1.000
_cell.length_c   1.000
_cell.angle_alpha   90.00
_cell.angle_beta   90.00
_cell.angle_gamma   90.00
#
_symmetry.space_group_name_H-M   'P 1'
#
loop_
_entity.id
_entity.type
_entity.pdbx_description
1 polymer ?
#
loop_
_entity_poly.entity_id
_entity_poly.type
_entity_poly.pdbx_seq_one_letter_code
_entity_poly.pdbx_strand_id
1 'polypeptide(L)' 'TKMKIFLIQKYGSIIHIKIIVDKLTGENKGFAYISFSKASEAAYALEECDP' A
#
# COMPACT_ATOMS: atom_id res chain seq x y z
N THR A 1 10.24 -2.00 -3.68
CA THR A 1 9.17 -1.63 -2.70
C THR A 1 8.64 -0.19 -2.85
N LYS A 2 9.41 0.82 -3.31
CA LYS A 2 8.92 2.21 -3.46
C LYS A 2 7.97 2.47 -4.66
N MET A 3 8.08 1.71 -5.75
CA MET A 3 7.35 2.00 -6.99
C MET A 3 5.84 1.68 -6.90
N LYS A 4 5.47 0.59 -6.23
CA LYS A 4 4.05 0.21 -6.05
C LYS A 4 3.28 1.19 -5.15
N ILE A 5 3.92 1.78 -4.13
CA ILE A 5 3.24 2.70 -3.20
C ILE A 5 2.76 3.99 -3.91
N PHE A 6 3.46 4.44 -4.94
CA PHE A 6 3.12 5.67 -5.66
C PHE A 6 1.89 5.51 -6.55
N LEU A 7 1.70 4.32 -7.15
CA LEU A 7 0.50 4.00 -7.94
C LEU A 7 -0.74 4.07 -7.06
N ILE A 8 -0.62 3.64 -5.81
CA ILE A 8 -1.72 3.59 -4.85
C ILE A 8 -2.25 4.98 -4.48
N GLN A 9 -1.39 5.99 -4.51
CA GLN A 9 -1.77 7.39 -4.29
C GLN A 9 -2.68 7.96 -5.39
N LYS A 10 -2.64 7.41 -6.61
CA LYS A 10 -3.55 7.83 -7.69
C LYS A 10 -4.96 7.30 -7.52
N TYR A 11 -5.15 6.20 -6.79
CA TYR A 11 -6.44 5.53 -6.69
C TYR A 11 -7.34 6.11 -5.59
N GLY A 12 -6.81 6.89 -4.65
CA GLY A 12 -7.63 7.57 -3.66
C GLY A 12 -6.85 8.23 -2.52
N SER A 13 -7.60 8.83 -1.60
CA SER A 13 -7.03 9.49 -0.42
C SER A 13 -6.55 8.46 0.62
N ILE A 14 -5.23 8.31 0.71
CA ILE A 14 -4.59 7.44 1.71
C ILE A 14 -4.52 8.18 3.05
N ILE A 15 -5.05 7.56 4.10
CA ILE A 15 -4.97 8.08 5.47
C ILE A 15 -3.64 7.66 6.10
N HIS A 16 -3.28 6.37 5.95
CA HIS A 16 -2.12 5.83 6.65
C HIS A 16 -1.45 4.71 5.88
N ILE A 17 -0.11 4.68 5.90
CA ILE A 17 0.70 3.64 5.27
C ILE A 17 1.64 3.07 6.32
N LYS A 18 1.60 1.75 6.48
CA LYS A 18 2.48 1.01 7.39
C LYS A 18 3.23 -0.07 6.63
N ILE A 19 4.49 0.20 6.33
CA ILE A 19 5.38 -0.77 5.69
C ILE A 19 5.91 -1.72 6.75
N ILE A 20 5.74 -3.02 6.55
CA ILE A 20 6.30 -4.02 7.46
C ILE A 20 7.70 -4.35 6.99
N VAL A 21 8.67 -3.88 7.77
CA VAL A 21 10.08 -4.21 7.61
C VAL A 21 10.47 -5.19 8.71
N ASP A 22 11.33 -6.14 8.36
CA ASP A 22 11.97 -6.98 9.36
C ASP A 22 12.87 -6.12 10.23
N LYS A 23 12.61 -6.11 11.54
CA LYS A 23 13.32 -5.23 12.48
C LYS A 23 14.74 -5.71 12.78
N LEU A 24 15.05 -6.98 12.47
CA LEU A 24 16.36 -7.57 12.73
C LEU A 24 17.29 -7.39 11.53
N THR A 25 16.82 -7.63 10.31
CA THR A 25 17.66 -7.50 9.10
C THR A 25 17.51 -6.14 8.42
N GLY A 26 16.50 -5.34 8.79
CA GLY A 26 16.15 -4.11 8.07
C GLY A 26 15.58 -4.36 6.67
N GLU A 27 15.43 -5.62 6.28
CA GLU A 27 14.89 -5.96 4.97
C GLU A 27 13.38 -5.81 4.96
N ASN A 28 12.88 -5.24 3.87
CA ASN A 28 11.46 -5.09 3.66
C ASN A 28 10.89 -6.47 3.30
N LYS A 29 9.97 -6.98 4.12
CA LYS A 29 9.30 -8.27 3.89
C LYS A 29 8.45 -8.32 2.61
N GLY A 30 8.39 -7.22 1.85
CA GLY A 30 7.61 -7.12 0.62
C GLY A 30 6.14 -6.76 0.82
N PHE A 31 5.69 -6.56 2.06
CA PHE A 31 4.30 -6.26 2.39
C PHE A 31 4.14 -4.93 3.14
N ALA A 32 3.04 -4.24 2.88
CA ALA A 32 2.64 -3.02 3.55
C ALA A 32 1.13 -2.98 3.73
N TYR A 33 0.68 -2.39 4.83
CA TYR A 33 -0.73 -2.10 5.09
C TYR A 33 -1.02 -0.65 4.71
N ILE A 34 -2.12 -0.45 4.00
CA ILE A 34 -2.57 0.87 3.56
C ILE A 34 -4.01 1.05 4.01
N SER A 35 -4.28 2.15 4.70
CA SER A 35 -5.61 2.55 5.14
C SER A 35 -6.09 3.71 4.29
N PHE A 36 -7.15 3.50 3.52
CA PHE A 36 -7.80 4.52 2.71
C PHE A 36 -8.94 5.18 3.46
N SER A 37 -9.32 6.37 2.99
CA SER A 37 -10.47 7.10 3.51
C SER A 37 -11.79 6.43 3.16
N LYS A 38 -11.89 5.84 1.96
CA LYS A 38 -13.10 5.15 1.51
C LYS A 38 -12.81 3.70 1.16
N ALA A 39 -13.79 2.85 1.47
CA ALA A 39 -13.76 1.43 1.08
C ALA A 39 -13.75 1.25 -0.45
N SER A 40 -14.44 2.10 -1.20
CA SER A 40 -14.46 2.06 -2.67
C SER A 40 -13.08 2.33 -3.28
N GLU A 41 -12.30 3.26 -2.71
CA GLU A 41 -10.93 3.56 -3.15
C GLU A 41 -9.99 2.39 -2.85
N ALA A 42 -10.17 1.75 -1.70
CA ALA A 42 -9.39 0.57 -1.32
C ALA A 42 -9.66 -0.63 -2.26
N ALA A 43 -10.93 -0.87 -2.61
CA ALA A 43 -11.31 -1.92 -3.55
C ALA A 43 -10.71 -1.66 -4.94
N TYR A 44 -10.83 -0.45 -5.45
CA TYR A 44 -10.28 -0.06 -6.76
C TYR A 44 -8.75 -0.20 -6.79
N ALA A 45 -8.06 0.23 -5.73
CA ALA A 45 -6.62 0.07 -5.62
C ALA A 45 -6.17 -1.40 -5.51
N LEU A 46 -7.01 -2.28 -4.97
CA LEU A 46 -6.74 -3.72 -4.90
C LEU A 46 -6.89 -4.37 -6.28
N GLU A 47 -7.97 -4.07 -7.00
CA GLU A 47 -8.24 -4.59 -8.35
C GLU A 47 -7.18 -4.16 -9.37
N GLU A 48 -6.67 -2.94 -9.27
CA GLU A 48 -5.64 -2.43 -10.19
C GLU A 48 -4.21 -2.89 -9.84
N CYS A 49 -3.96 -3.31 -8.60
CA CYS A 49 -2.62 -3.73 -8.17
C CYS A 49 -2.30 -5.19 -8.54
N ASP A 50 -3.31 -5.95 -8.99
CA ASP A 50 -3.25 -7.37 -9.36
C ASP A 50 -3.90 -7.59 -10.74
N PRO A 51 -3.12 -7.74 -11.84
CA PRO A 51 -3.60 -8.41 -13.04
C PRO A 51 -3.42 -9.94 -12.96
#